data_AF-A0A2J8QZH7-F1
#
_entry.id   AF-A0A2J8QZH7-F1
#
_cell.length_a   1.000
_cell.length_b   1.000
_cell.length_c   1.000
_cell.angle_alpha   90.00
_cell.angle_beta   90.00
_cell.angle_gamma   90.00
#
_symmetry.space_group_name_H-M   'P 1'
#
loop_
_entity.id
_entity.type
_entity.pdbx_description
1 polymer ?
#
loop_
_entity_poly.entity_id
_entity_poly.type
_entity_poly.pdbx_seq_one_letter_code
_entity_poly.pdbx_strand_id
1 'polypeptide(L)'
;MKLYVTVLSLLMLVAAFCSPALSAPMGSDPPTACCFSYTVRKLPRNFVVDYYETSSLCSQPAVVGKQVCADPSETWVQEYVYDLELN
;
A
#
# COMPACT_ATOMS: atom_id res chain seq x y z
N MET A 1 13.20 -18.31 -52.74
CA MET A 1 14.43 -18.07 -51.96
C MET A 1 14.52 -16.63 -51.44
N LYS A 2 14.55 -15.60 -52.29
CA LYS A 2 14.67 -14.18 -51.86
C LYS A 2 13.54 -13.65 -50.95
N LEU A 3 12.30 -14.09 -51.19
CA LEU A 3 11.14 -13.74 -50.34
C LEU A 3 11.18 -14.40 -48.96
N TYR A 4 11.78 -15.58 -48.86
CA TYR A 4 11.85 -16.32 -47.60
C TYR A 4 12.87 -15.69 -46.65
N VAL A 5 14.00 -15.24 -47.21
CA VAL A 5 15.06 -14.56 -46.47
C VAL A 5 14.60 -13.20 -45.93
N THR A 6 13.82 -12.46 -46.71
CA THR A 6 13.29 -11.15 -46.31
C THR A 6 12.24 -11.28 -45.21
N VAL A 7 11.33 -12.25 -45.31
CA VAL A 7 10.34 -12.52 -44.25
C VAL A 7 11.04 -12.94 -42.96
N LEU A 8 12.03 -13.82 -43.04
CA LEU A 8 12.78 -14.28 -41.86
C LEU A 8 13.54 -13.12 -41.19
N SER A 9 14.19 -12.26 -41.98
CA SER A 9 14.91 -11.09 -41.46
C SER A 9 13.98 -10.10 -40.77
N LEU A 10 12.78 -9.89 -41.30
CA LEU A 10 11.79 -8.98 -40.72
C LEU A 10 11.25 -9.55 -39.39
N LEU A 11 11.00 -10.85 -39.33
CA LEU A 11 10.53 -11.54 -38.13
C LEU A 11 11.54 -11.43 -36.98
N MET A 12 12.83 -11.60 -37.28
CA MET A 12 13.93 -11.47 -36.32
C MET A 12 14.07 -10.04 -35.80
N LEU A 13 13.86 -9.03 -36.66
CA LEU A 13 13.89 -7.62 -36.26
C LEU A 13 12.77 -7.30 -35.26
N VAL A 14 11.55 -7.78 -35.51
CA VAL A 14 10.40 -7.56 -34.61
C VAL A 14 10.65 -8.19 -33.24
N ALA A 15 11.19 -9.42 -33.20
CA ALA A 15 11.51 -10.10 -31.94
C ALA A 15 12.59 -9.36 -31.12
N ALA A 16 13.57 -8.72 -31.78
CA ALA A 16 14.61 -7.95 -31.11
C ALA A 16 14.09 -6.61 -30.54
N PHE A 17 13.12 -5.98 -31.20
CA PHE A 17 12.52 -4.72 -30.75
C PHE A 17 11.36 -4.91 -29.76
N CYS A 18 10.73 -6.08 -29.73
CA CYS A 18 9.82 -6.48 -28.66
C CYS A 18 10.63 -6.85 -27.41
N SER A 19 11.15 -5.84 -26.71
CA SER A 19 11.51 -6.03 -25.31
C SER A 19 10.22 -6.42 -24.57
N PRO A 20 10.15 -7.57 -23.90
CA PRO A 20 9.13 -7.73 -22.87
C PRO A 20 9.41 -6.61 -21.89
N ALA A 21 8.54 -5.59 -21.86
CA ALA A 21 8.49 -4.69 -20.73
C ALA A 21 8.27 -5.62 -19.54
N LEU A 22 9.34 -5.88 -18.79
CA LEU A 22 9.28 -6.58 -17.53
C LEU A 22 8.31 -5.75 -16.70
N SER A 23 7.05 -6.17 -16.67
CA SER A 23 6.13 -5.77 -15.64
C SER A 23 6.89 -5.96 -14.35
N ALA A 24 7.07 -4.86 -13.60
CA ALA A 24 7.71 -4.86 -12.30
C ALA A 24 7.23 -6.12 -11.54
N PRO A 25 8.10 -6.77 -10.74
CA PRO A 25 7.67 -7.90 -9.95
C PRO A 25 6.37 -7.49 -9.27
N MET A 26 5.29 -8.20 -9.58
CA MET A 26 4.10 -8.21 -8.76
C MET A 26 4.53 -8.94 -7.49
N GLY A 27 5.40 -8.29 -6.71
CA GLY A 27 5.69 -8.62 -5.33
C GLY A 27 4.35 -8.54 -4.64
N SER A 28 3.94 -9.68 -4.14
CA SER A 28 2.58 -10.11 -3.84
C SER A 28 1.89 -9.39 -2.68
N ASP A 29 2.37 -8.22 -2.27
CA ASP A 29 1.77 -7.44 -1.21
C ASP A 29 1.51 -6.02 -1.72
N PRO A 30 0.25 -5.54 -1.75
CA PRO A 30 -0.01 -4.12 -1.97
C PRO A 30 0.81 -3.31 -0.94
N PRO A 31 1.24 -2.07 -1.26
CA PRO A 31 1.96 -1.25 -0.30
C PRO A 31 1.14 -1.16 0.98
N THR A 32 1.58 -1.91 2.00
CA THR A 32 0.89 -1.98 3.27
C THR A 32 1.19 -0.67 3.98
N ALA A 33 0.16 0.14 4.22
CA ALA A 33 0.32 1.40 4.91
C ALA A 33 0.73 1.12 6.36
N CYS A 34 2.00 1.38 6.67
CA CYS A 34 2.55 1.29 8.02
C CYS A 34 2.79 2.67 8.61
N CYS A 35 2.69 2.74 9.93
CA CYS A 35 3.04 3.91 10.71
C CYS A 35 4.49 3.79 11.20
N PHE A 36 5.29 4.82 10.99
CA PHE A 36 6.67 4.92 11.49
C PHE A 36 6.79 5.88 12.69
N SER A 37 5.73 6.63 12.96
CA SER A 37 5.64 7.60 14.05
C SER A 37 4.18 7.82 14.43
N TYR A 38 3.94 8.13 15.70
CA TYR A 38 2.61 8.50 16.19
C TYR A 38 2.45 10.02 16.32
N THR A 39 1.21 10.48 16.27
CA THR A 39 0.86 11.83 16.67
C THR A 39 1.22 12.07 18.13
N VAL A 40 1.95 13.16 18.39
CA VAL A 40 2.29 13.58 19.75
C VAL A 40 1.10 14.26 20.45
N ARG A 41 0.15 14.77 19.66
CA ARG A 41 -1.03 15.49 20.18
C ARG A 41 -2.25 14.59 20.12
N LYS A 42 -3.05 14.60 21.19
CA LYS A 42 -4.39 14.02 21.21
C LYS A 42 -5.24 14.70 20.13
N LEU A 43 -5.84 13.89 19.25
CA LEU A 43 -6.79 14.41 18.27
C LEU A 43 -8.11 14.75 18.96
N PRO A 44 -8.76 15.86 18.62
CA PRO A 44 -10.13 16.10 19.05
C PRO A 44 -11.09 15.01 18.53
N ARG A 45 -11.98 14.50 19.40
CA ARG A 45 -12.90 13.38 19.10
C ARG A 45 -13.69 13.55 17.81
N ASN A 46 -14.15 14.77 17.55
CA ASN A 46 -14.95 15.12 16.37
C ASN A 46 -14.20 14.99 15.03
N PHE A 47 -12.86 14.90 15.04
CA PHE A 47 -12.07 14.68 13.83
C PHE A 47 -11.81 13.19 13.54
N VAL A 48 -12.04 12.31 14.51
CA VAL A 48 -11.85 10.86 14.38
C VAL A 48 -13.21 10.24 14.09
N VAL A 49 -13.60 10.28 12.82
CA VAL A 49 -14.90 9.76 12.35
C VAL A 49 -14.88 8.26 12.06
N ASP A 50 -13.70 7.73 11.80
CA ASP A 50 -13.46 6.34 11.46
C ASP A 50 -12.01 5.99 11.79
N TYR A 51 -11.74 4.70 11.99
CA TYR A 51 -10.42 4.18 12.26
C TYR A 51 -10.17 2.85 11.55
N TYR A 52 -8.91 2.55 11.30
CA TYR A 52 -8.48 1.21 10.93
C TYR A 52 -7.18 0.85 11.62
N GLU A 53 -6.97 -0.44 11.86
CA GLU A 53 -5.71 -0.96 12.36
C GLU A 53 -4.73 -1.22 11.22
N THR A 54 -3.45 -0.90 11.44
CA THR A 54 -2.39 -1.27 10.50
C THR A 54 -2.18 -2.78 10.47
N SER A 55 -1.72 -3.29 9.33
CA SER A 55 -1.40 -4.72 9.16
C SER A 55 -0.40 -5.23 10.20
N SER A 56 -0.53 -6.50 10.58
CA SER A 56 0.43 -7.22 11.43
C SER A 56 1.82 -7.39 10.80
N LEU A 57 1.96 -7.11 9.49
CA LEU A 57 3.25 -7.04 8.80
C LEU A 57 4.07 -5.81 9.21
N CYS A 58 3.42 -4.79 9.78
CA CYS A 58 4.10 -3.59 10.27
C CYS A 58 4.82 -3.89 11.59
N SER A 59 6.01 -3.32 11.76
CA SER A 59 6.79 -3.51 13.00
C SER A 59 6.14 -2.88 14.24
N GLN A 60 5.21 -1.96 14.03
CA GLN A 60 4.52 -1.21 15.08
C GLN A 60 3.01 -1.23 14.80
N PRO A 61 2.18 -1.66 15.77
CA PRO A 61 0.74 -1.57 15.65
C PRO A 61 0.29 -0.12 15.79
N ALA A 62 -0.62 0.32 14.93
CA ALA A 62 -1.16 1.66 14.98
C ALA A 62 -2.66 1.66 14.66
N VAL A 63 -3.37 2.61 15.28
CA VAL A 63 -4.72 2.98 14.91
C VAL A 63 -4.64 4.23 14.04
N VAL A 64 -5.22 4.17 12.84
CA VAL A 64 -5.16 5.29 11.90
C VAL A 64 -6.51 5.97 11.80
N GLY A 65 -6.59 7.21 12.29
CA GLY A 65 -7.77 8.07 12.15
C GLY A 65 -7.52 9.15 11.10
N LYS A 66 -8.29 9.16 9.99
CA LYS A 66 -8.15 10.15 8.90
C LYS A 66 -6.69 10.31 8.43
N GLN A 67 -5.99 9.18 8.24
CA GLN A 67 -4.56 9.08 7.86
C GLN A 67 -3.55 9.57 8.91
N VAL A 68 -3.98 9.84 10.15
CA VAL A 68 -3.07 10.14 11.25
C VAL A 68 -2.85 8.89 12.10
N CYS A 69 -1.60 8.50 12.23
CA CYS A 69 -1.17 7.39 13.09
C CYS A 69 -1.29 7.78 14.57
N ALA A 70 -2.01 6.99 15.34
CA ALA A 70 -2.12 7.10 16.79
C ALA A 70 -1.62 5.82 17.47
N ASP A 71 -0.99 5.99 18.62
CA ASP A 71 -0.43 4.89 19.42
C ASP A 71 -1.57 4.14 20.13
N PRO A 72 -1.77 2.83 19.89
CA PRO A 72 -2.84 2.07 20.52
C PRO A 72 -2.66 1.92 22.05
N SER A 73 -1.48 2.21 22.59
CA SER A 73 -1.23 2.19 24.03
C SER A 73 -1.76 3.43 24.77
N GLU A 74 -2.10 4.49 24.04
CA GLU A 74 -2.65 5.72 24.61
C GLU A 74 -4.12 5.54 25.01
N THR A 75 -4.48 5.97 26.22
CA THR A 75 -5.84 5.77 26.77
C THR A 75 -6.92 6.42 25.92
N TRP A 76 -6.66 7.62 25.39
CA TRP A 76 -7.62 8.33 24.55
C TRP A 76 -7.86 7.64 23.20
N VAL A 77 -6.88 6.89 22.69
CA VAL A 77 -7.02 6.15 21.43
C VAL A 77 -7.96 4.97 21.66
N GLN A 78 -7.79 4.25 22.77
CA GLN A 78 -8.66 3.14 23.16
C GLN A 78 -10.10 3.61 23.41
N GLU A 79 -10.29 4.74 24.09
CA GLU A 79 -11.62 5.37 24.26
C GLU A 79 -12.29 5.65 22.91
N TYR A 80 -11.54 6.19 21.94
CA TYR A 80 -12.11 6.56 20.64
C TYR A 80 -12.45 5.35 19.78
N VAL A 81 -11.60 4.32 19.82
CA VAL A 81 -11.89 3.02 19.18
C VAL A 81 -13.18 2.45 19.76
N TYR A 82 -13.28 2.36 21.09
CA TYR A 82 -14.46 1.84 21.76
C TYR A 82 -15.73 2.63 21.44
N ASP A 83 -15.66 3.96 21.46
CA ASP A 83 -16.79 4.82 21.08
C ASP A 83 -17.25 4.57 19.63
N LEU A 84 -16.32 4.27 18.71
CA LEU A 84 -16.62 4.01 17.30
C LEU A 84 -17.15 2.58 17.07
N GLU A 85 -16.74 1.60 17.88
CA GLU A 85 -17.26 0.22 17.83
C GLU A 85 -18.68 0.10 18.40
N LEU A 86 -19.06 0.96 19.34
CA LEU A 86 -20.38 0.96 19.97
C LEU A 86 -21.47 1.70 19.19
N ASN A 87 -21.10 2.48 18.17
CA ASN A 87 -22.03 3.28 17.36
C ASN A 87 -22.42 2.57 16.07
#